data_AF-A0A7R9WZI1-F1
#
_entry.id   AF-A0A7R9WZI1-F1
#
_cell.length_a   1.000
_cell.length_b   1.000
_cell.length_c   1.000
_cell.angle_alpha   90.00
_cell.angle_beta   90.00
_cell.angle_gamma   90.00
#
_symmetry.space_group_name_H-M   'P 1'
#
loop_
_entity.id
_entity.type
_entity.pdbx_description
1 polymer ?
#
loop_
_entity_poly.entity_id
_entity_poly.type
_entity_poly.pdbx_seq_one_letter_code
_entity_poly.pdbx_strand_id
1 'polypeptide(L)'
;RGYDFTKVVSWFAERADLIILLFDAHKLDISDELKGAIDVLKGHEDKIRCILNKADQINRQQLMRVYGALLWSLGKTMSSPEVVRVYVGSFWQEPLNTLENSELFEAEEKDLMKDLAVLPRQSAVRKINELVKRIRKVKTLAHILGYLKSQMPSLMGKEKKQQKLINDLPNVFRSVMKKYNLAPGDFPDITGFSAKLREVKFAELHSLSEKQMAQLDEVLNKDIPSLMEELPSERDSPETLRAKMGTASAGSASVPLPKSAAKFGKKPEAHESNPFGYSQEDTDHYWALQDSADRLVGSFESLGPEGGFLSTQKARDVLVKTGLGRDELRQIWNLSDMDRDGYFDFHEYVVAMFLCDAVVQKGRPIPSELPTSVVPPAKRHLFDKKG
;
A
#
# COMPACT_ATOMS: atom_id res chain seq x y z
N ARG A 1 13.75 -31.59 -4.66
CA ARG A 1 14.97 -31.02 -4.04
C ARG A 1 15.48 -31.97 -2.96
N GLY A 2 16.76 -31.86 -2.56
CA GLY A 2 17.33 -32.63 -1.43
C GLY A 2 16.96 -32.08 -0.04
N TYR A 3 16.07 -31.10 0.03
CA TYR A 3 15.59 -30.46 1.26
C TYR A 3 14.16 -29.95 1.05
N ASP A 4 13.48 -29.66 2.16
CA ASP A 4 12.12 -29.11 2.20
C ASP A 4 12.15 -27.59 1.97
N PHE A 5 11.91 -27.18 0.73
CA PHE A 5 12.02 -25.77 0.33
C PHE A 5 11.00 -24.87 1.02
N THR A 6 9.75 -25.30 1.14
CA THR A 6 8.69 -24.49 1.74
C THR A 6 8.94 -24.26 3.23
N LYS A 7 9.48 -25.25 3.95
CA LYS A 7 9.91 -25.04 5.34
C LYS A 7 11.05 -24.02 5.47
N VAL A 8 12.03 -24.06 4.56
CA VAL A 8 13.11 -23.08 4.57
C VAL A 8 12.57 -21.67 4.30
N VAL A 9 11.69 -21.52 3.30
CA VAL A 9 11.03 -20.24 2.98
C VAL A 9 10.26 -19.71 4.19
N SER A 10 9.46 -20.55 4.85
CA SER A 10 8.72 -20.18 6.06
C SER A 10 9.66 -19.73 7.20
N TRP A 11 10.75 -20.46 7.43
CA TRP A 11 11.73 -20.11 8.46
C TRP A 11 12.37 -18.73 8.22
N PHE A 12 12.66 -18.39 6.96
CA PHE A 12 13.15 -17.06 6.60
C PHE A 12 12.06 -16.01 6.72
N ALA A 13 10.82 -16.30 6.31
CA ALA A 13 9.71 -15.35 6.37
C ALA A 13 9.45 -14.83 7.80
N GLU A 14 9.61 -15.70 8.80
CA GLU A 14 9.51 -15.33 10.22
C GLU A 14 10.58 -14.32 10.65
N ARG A 15 11.79 -14.38 10.08
CA ARG A 15 12.98 -13.65 10.54
C ARG A 15 13.36 -12.46 9.66
N ALA A 16 13.03 -12.54 8.38
CA ALA A 16 13.33 -11.51 7.41
C ALA A 16 12.52 -10.24 7.71
N ASP A 17 13.16 -9.10 7.43
CA ASP A 17 12.54 -7.78 7.51
C ASP A 17 11.89 -7.38 6.17
N LEU A 18 12.40 -7.92 5.06
CA LEU A 18 11.91 -7.75 3.70
C LEU A 18 12.00 -9.07 2.95
N ILE A 19 11.00 -9.36 2.11
CA ILE A 19 10.96 -10.50 1.20
C ILE A 19 10.74 -9.96 -0.20
N ILE A 20 11.70 -10.21 -1.09
CA ILE A 20 11.61 -9.77 -2.48
C ILE A 20 11.20 -10.96 -3.35
N LEU A 21 10.06 -10.83 -4.04
CA LEU A 21 9.63 -11.77 -5.08
C LEU A 21 9.99 -11.20 -6.44
N LEU A 22 10.96 -11.80 -7.12
CA LEU A 22 11.43 -11.38 -8.43
C LEU A 22 10.78 -12.21 -9.54
N PHE A 23 10.23 -11.50 -10.52
CA PHE A 23 9.62 -12.07 -11.73
C PHE A 23 10.37 -11.54 -12.95
N ASP A 24 10.56 -12.39 -13.96
CA ASP A 24 11.16 -12.00 -15.24
C ASP A 24 10.04 -11.60 -16.21
N ALA A 25 10.09 -10.36 -16.72
CA ALA A 25 9.06 -9.83 -17.62
C ALA A 25 9.02 -10.55 -18.98
N HIS A 26 10.15 -11.06 -19.44
CA HIS A 26 10.26 -11.79 -20.71
C HIS A 26 9.77 -13.24 -20.57
N LYS A 27 9.96 -13.85 -19.40
CA LYS A 27 9.59 -15.25 -19.11
C LYS A 27 8.78 -15.37 -17.84
N LEU A 28 7.61 -14.72 -17.82
CA LEU A 28 6.71 -14.82 -16.68
C LEU A 28 6.18 -16.24 -16.55
N ASP A 29 6.68 -16.98 -15.56
CA ASP A 29 6.18 -18.28 -15.16
C ASP A 29 6.04 -18.35 -13.64
N ILE A 30 4.84 -18.71 -13.18
CA ILE A 30 4.52 -18.87 -11.77
C ILE A 30 4.26 -20.36 -11.56
N SER A 31 5.35 -21.09 -11.42
CA SER A 31 5.36 -22.53 -11.19
C SER A 31 4.61 -22.90 -9.90
N ASP A 32 4.16 -24.15 -9.81
CA ASP A 32 3.49 -24.64 -8.60
C ASP A 32 4.41 -24.64 -7.38
N GLU A 33 5.73 -24.76 -7.58
CA GLU A 33 6.71 -24.62 -6.51
C GLU A 33 6.78 -23.17 -5.97
N LEU A 34 6.70 -22.17 -6.86
CA LEU A 34 6.62 -20.76 -6.44
C LEU A 34 5.29 -20.46 -5.75
N LYS A 35 4.17 -21.01 -6.23
CA LYS A 35 2.87 -20.89 -5.53
C LYS A 35 2.94 -21.48 -4.13
N GLY A 36 3.52 -22.67 -3.97
CA GLY A 36 3.73 -23.29 -2.67
C GLY A 36 4.64 -22.47 -1.75
N ALA A 37 5.64 -21.78 -2.31
CA ALA A 37 6.47 -20.85 -1.56
C ALA A 37 5.69 -19.60 -1.12
N ILE A 38 4.86 -19.01 -2.00
CA ILE A 38 4.01 -17.86 -1.67
C ILE A 38 2.96 -18.24 -0.61
N ASP A 39 2.42 -19.45 -0.67
CA ASP A 39 1.42 -19.95 0.28
C ASP A 39 1.96 -19.97 1.73
N VAL A 40 3.23 -20.32 1.94
CA VAL A 40 3.86 -20.28 3.27
C VAL A 40 4.29 -18.88 3.72
N LEU A 41 4.13 -17.86 2.87
CA LEU A 41 4.32 -16.44 3.24
C LEU A 41 3.04 -15.79 3.78
N LYS A 42 1.93 -16.54 3.87
CA LYS A 42 0.69 -16.04 4.46
C LYS A 42 0.91 -15.54 5.89
N GLY A 43 0.39 -14.35 6.19
CA GLY A 43 0.62 -13.65 7.46
C GLY A 43 1.92 -12.84 7.50
N HIS A 44 2.68 -12.80 6.41
CA HIS A 44 3.89 -11.98 6.24
C HIS A 44 3.80 -11.07 5.00
N GLU A 45 2.60 -10.82 4.50
CA GLU A 45 2.35 -10.06 3.26
C GLU A 45 2.91 -8.64 3.33
N ASP A 46 2.90 -8.03 4.51
CA ASP A 46 3.43 -6.69 4.78
C ASP A 46 4.96 -6.56 4.54
N LYS A 47 5.66 -7.70 4.54
CA LYS A 47 7.10 -7.80 4.26
C LYS A 47 7.40 -8.00 2.77
N ILE A 48 6.40 -8.29 1.96
CA ILE A 48 6.61 -8.70 0.57
C ILE A 48 6.68 -7.47 -0.32
N ARG A 49 7.67 -7.46 -1.22
CA ARG A 49 7.73 -6.57 -2.38
C ARG A 49 7.91 -7.41 -3.63
N CYS A 50 7.08 -7.17 -4.64
CA CYS A 50 7.20 -7.83 -5.92
C CYS A 50 8.01 -6.96 -6.86
N ILE A 51 8.90 -7.56 -7.65
CA ILE A 51 9.70 -6.88 -8.67
C ILE A 51 9.49 -7.60 -9.99
N LEU A 52 8.97 -6.90 -10.99
CA LEU A 52 8.92 -7.34 -12.37
C LEU A 52 10.18 -6.82 -13.08
N ASN A 53 11.21 -7.66 -13.11
CA ASN A 53 12.54 -7.36 -13.61
C ASN A 53 12.67 -7.63 -15.12
N LYS A 54 13.69 -7.06 -15.76
CA LYS A 54 13.98 -7.16 -17.20
C LYS A 54 12.84 -6.64 -18.09
N ALA A 55 12.09 -5.66 -17.58
CA ALA A 55 10.97 -5.06 -18.30
C ALA A 55 11.39 -4.35 -19.60
N ASP A 56 12.67 -3.96 -19.72
CA ASP A 56 13.26 -3.38 -20.93
C ASP A 56 13.39 -4.34 -22.11
N GLN A 57 13.19 -5.65 -21.90
CA GLN A 57 13.26 -6.68 -22.96
C GLN A 57 11.96 -6.84 -23.74
N ILE A 58 10.89 -6.17 -23.31
CA ILE A 58 9.56 -6.27 -23.88
C ILE A 58 9.00 -4.88 -24.17
N ASN A 59 8.13 -4.76 -25.18
CA ASN A 59 7.51 -3.48 -25.51
C ASN A 59 6.38 -3.12 -24.54
N ARG A 60 5.90 -1.87 -24.59
CA ARG A 60 4.85 -1.37 -23.69
C ARG A 60 3.57 -2.23 -23.68
N GLN A 61 3.10 -2.71 -24.83
CA GLN A 61 1.89 -3.54 -24.89
C GLN A 61 2.09 -4.90 -24.23
N GLN A 62 3.24 -5.53 -24.46
CA GLN A 62 3.62 -6.79 -23.80
C GLN A 62 3.76 -6.59 -22.29
N LEU A 63 4.38 -5.48 -21.87
CA LEU A 63 4.54 -5.12 -20.46
C LEU A 63 3.19 -5.05 -19.74
N MET A 64 2.20 -4.35 -20.31
CA MET A 64 0.85 -4.27 -19.73
C MET A 64 0.18 -5.65 -19.61
N ARG A 65 0.37 -6.54 -20.59
CA ARG A 65 -0.17 -7.91 -20.55
C ARG A 65 0.50 -8.76 -19.47
N VAL A 66 1.83 -8.70 -19.39
CA VAL A 66 2.62 -9.45 -18.40
C VAL A 66 2.32 -8.96 -16.99
N TYR A 67 2.25 -7.65 -16.78
CA TYR A 67 1.90 -7.03 -15.51
C TYR A 67 0.50 -7.45 -15.04
N GLY A 68 -0.50 -7.36 -15.93
CA GLY A 68 -1.87 -7.82 -15.64
C GLY A 68 -1.94 -9.31 -15.30
N ALA A 69 -1.21 -10.16 -16.04
CA ALA A 69 -1.13 -11.59 -15.77
C ALA A 69 -0.49 -11.90 -14.41
N LEU A 70 0.57 -11.16 -14.05
CA LEU A 70 1.22 -11.28 -12.74
C LEU A 70 0.27 -10.91 -11.61
N LEU A 71 -0.39 -9.74 -11.68
CA LEU A 71 -1.35 -9.32 -10.66
C LEU A 71 -2.51 -10.31 -10.51
N TRP A 72 -3.04 -10.82 -11.62
CA TRP A 72 -4.07 -11.85 -11.60
C TRP A 72 -3.62 -13.13 -10.88
N SER A 73 -2.40 -13.58 -11.13
CA SER A 73 -1.86 -14.78 -10.49
C SER A 73 -1.53 -14.55 -9.01
N LEU A 74 -0.99 -13.39 -8.66
CA LEU A 74 -0.74 -13.00 -7.27
C LEU A 74 -2.05 -12.91 -6.50
N GLY A 75 -3.09 -12.30 -7.06
CA GLY A 75 -4.41 -12.21 -6.43
C GLY A 75 -5.10 -13.55 -6.20
N LYS A 76 -4.76 -14.59 -6.98
CA LYS A 76 -5.22 -15.96 -6.72
C LYS A 76 -4.45 -16.68 -5.61
N THR A 77 -3.18 -16.32 -5.44
CA THR A 77 -2.25 -17.06 -4.57
C THR A 77 -2.16 -16.41 -3.19
N MET A 78 -2.20 -15.08 -3.14
CA MET A 78 -2.17 -14.29 -1.92
C MET A 78 -3.58 -14.14 -1.35
N SER A 79 -3.71 -14.28 -0.03
CA SER A 79 -5.00 -14.23 0.66
C SER A 79 -5.36 -12.84 1.20
N SER A 80 -4.49 -11.86 1.01
CA SER A 80 -4.74 -10.47 1.42
C SER A 80 -5.74 -9.80 0.45
N PRO A 81 -6.72 -9.03 0.97
CA PRO A 81 -7.56 -8.20 0.13
C PRO A 81 -6.80 -7.00 -0.49
N GLU A 82 -5.60 -6.69 0.02
CA GLU A 82 -4.75 -5.62 -0.49
C GLU A 82 -3.91 -6.09 -1.67
N VAL A 83 -3.85 -5.27 -2.73
CA VAL A 83 -3.05 -5.55 -3.92
C VAL A 83 -1.57 -5.33 -3.60
N VAL A 84 -0.75 -6.33 -3.87
CA VAL A 84 0.70 -6.22 -3.65
C VAL A 84 1.35 -5.26 -4.65
N ARG A 85 2.17 -4.35 -4.14
CA ARG A 85 2.98 -3.43 -4.94
C ARG A 85 4.01 -4.22 -5.76
N VAL A 86 3.99 -4.01 -7.08
CA VAL A 86 4.94 -4.59 -8.04
C VAL A 86 5.79 -3.48 -8.63
N TYR A 87 7.10 -3.46 -8.33
CA TYR A 87 8.05 -2.54 -8.93
C TYR A 87 8.47 -3.02 -10.32
N VAL A 88 8.33 -2.19 -11.34
CA VAL A 88 8.61 -2.56 -12.73
C VAL A 88 9.90 -1.93 -13.22
N GLY A 89 10.82 -2.72 -13.76
CA GLY A 89 12.05 -2.16 -14.33
C GLY A 89 13.12 -3.19 -14.69
N SER A 90 14.34 -2.68 -14.88
CA SER A 90 15.54 -3.49 -15.15
C SER A 90 16.66 -3.11 -14.18
N PHE A 91 16.72 -3.86 -13.09
CA PHE A 91 17.50 -3.53 -11.89
C PHE A 91 18.96 -4.02 -12.00
N TRP A 92 19.73 -3.47 -12.95
CA TRP A 92 20.98 -4.14 -13.37
C TRP A 92 22.21 -3.36 -13.90
N GLN A 93 22.56 -2.13 -13.59
CA GLN A 93 23.77 -1.41 -14.14
C GLN A 93 23.97 -1.28 -15.68
N GLU A 94 23.63 -2.26 -16.51
CA GLU A 94 23.74 -2.22 -17.97
C GLU A 94 22.73 -1.24 -18.60
N PRO A 95 23.02 -0.73 -19.82
CA PRO A 95 22.08 0.07 -20.58
C PRO A 95 20.76 -0.67 -20.84
N LEU A 96 19.66 0.09 -20.98
CA LEU A 96 18.38 -0.50 -21.35
C LEU A 96 18.38 -0.95 -22.82
N ASN A 97 17.76 -2.09 -23.09
CA ASN A 97 17.55 -2.58 -24.45
C ASN A 97 16.59 -1.68 -25.25
N THR A 98 15.57 -1.12 -24.57
CA THR A 98 14.66 -0.12 -25.13
C THR A 98 14.45 1.03 -24.16
N LEU A 99 14.32 2.25 -24.67
CA LEU A 99 14.06 3.46 -23.90
C LEU A 99 12.57 3.82 -23.83
N GLU A 100 11.68 3.05 -24.47
CA GLU A 100 10.24 3.37 -24.55
C GLU A 100 9.55 3.58 -23.19
N ASN A 101 10.04 2.94 -22.12
CA ASN A 101 9.49 3.06 -20.77
C ASN A 101 10.56 3.50 -19.75
N SER A 102 11.61 4.20 -20.20
CA SER A 102 12.74 4.59 -19.33
C SER A 102 12.29 5.41 -18.12
N GLU A 103 11.42 6.39 -18.33
CA GLU A 103 10.92 7.28 -17.28
C GLU A 103 10.14 6.50 -16.20
N LEU A 104 9.30 5.55 -16.64
CA LEU A 104 8.63 4.64 -15.75
C LEU A 104 9.64 3.84 -14.91
N PHE A 105 10.63 3.23 -15.56
CA PHE A 105 11.61 2.39 -14.85
C PHE A 105 12.43 3.21 -13.85
N GLU A 106 12.75 4.47 -14.17
CA GLU A 106 13.39 5.41 -13.24
C GLU A 106 12.50 5.73 -12.04
N ALA A 107 11.23 6.03 -12.28
CA ALA A 107 10.27 6.32 -11.22
C ALA A 107 10.10 5.12 -10.27
N GLU A 108 9.96 3.93 -10.84
CA GLU A 108 9.83 2.66 -10.10
C GLU A 108 11.11 2.30 -9.34
N GLU A 109 12.29 2.50 -9.95
CA GLU A 109 13.58 2.30 -9.27
C GLU A 109 13.73 3.29 -8.11
N LYS A 110 13.36 4.56 -8.29
CA LYS A 110 13.37 5.57 -7.24
C LYS A 110 12.43 5.21 -6.10
N ASP A 111 11.22 4.74 -6.39
CA ASP A 111 10.24 4.36 -5.38
C ASP A 111 10.64 3.10 -4.62
N LEU A 112 11.21 2.10 -5.30
CA LEU A 112 11.82 0.95 -4.63
C LEU A 112 12.93 1.39 -3.69
N MET A 113 13.80 2.30 -4.15
CA MET A 113 14.91 2.80 -3.35
C MET A 113 14.47 3.58 -2.12
N LYS A 114 13.39 4.36 -2.22
CA LYS A 114 12.77 5.03 -1.06
C LYS A 114 12.22 4.00 -0.06
N ASP A 115 11.50 2.99 -0.54
CA ASP A 115 10.93 1.93 0.31
C ASP A 115 12.03 1.13 1.03
N LEU A 116 13.12 0.78 0.31
CA LEU A 116 14.30 0.14 0.90
C LEU A 116 15.00 1.03 1.93
N ALA A 117 15.03 2.34 1.73
CA ALA A 117 15.67 3.27 2.65
C ALA A 117 14.90 3.39 3.99
N VAL A 118 13.57 3.29 3.96
CA VAL A 118 12.73 3.32 5.18
C VAL A 118 12.57 1.95 5.85
N LEU A 119 12.98 0.87 5.18
CA LEU A 119 12.88 -0.51 5.68
C LEU A 119 13.40 -0.70 7.12
N PRO A 120 14.56 -0.14 7.53
CA PRO A 120 15.03 -0.33 8.89
C PRO A 120 14.10 0.27 9.96
N ARG A 121 13.47 1.42 9.67
CA ARG A 121 12.44 2.00 10.54
C ARG A 121 11.21 1.09 10.58
N GLN A 122 10.70 0.68 9.42
CA GLN A 122 9.55 -0.21 9.34
C GLN A 122 9.80 -1.53 10.08
N SER A 123 11.01 -2.09 9.97
CA SER A 123 11.48 -3.25 10.72
C SER A 123 11.43 -3.01 12.24
N ALA A 124 11.97 -1.89 12.72
CA ALA A 124 11.95 -1.54 14.13
C ALA A 124 10.52 -1.40 14.66
N VAL A 125 9.66 -0.66 13.95
CA VAL A 125 8.24 -0.49 14.30
C VAL A 125 7.51 -1.83 14.33
N ARG A 126 7.75 -2.71 13.35
CA ARG A 126 7.17 -4.05 13.31
C ARG A 126 7.61 -4.90 14.50
N LYS A 127 8.90 -4.89 14.83
CA LYS A 127 9.46 -5.62 15.99
C LYS A 127 8.84 -5.13 17.30
N ILE A 128 8.64 -3.81 17.45
CA ILE A 128 7.94 -3.21 18.58
C ILE A 128 6.47 -3.69 18.62
N ASN A 129 5.76 -3.65 17.49
CA ASN A 129 4.38 -4.12 17.42
C ASN A 129 4.23 -5.61 17.77
N GLU A 130 5.16 -6.46 17.33
CA GLU A 130 5.19 -7.88 17.72
C GLU A 130 5.51 -8.06 19.21
N LEU A 131 6.40 -7.23 19.77
CA LEU A 131 6.66 -7.21 21.21
C LEU A 131 5.40 -6.81 22.00
N VAL A 132 4.67 -5.78 21.57
CA VAL A 132 3.38 -5.36 22.15
C VAL A 132 2.39 -6.52 22.14
N LYS A 133 2.19 -7.16 20.97
CA LYS A 133 1.31 -8.33 20.84
C LYS A 133 1.72 -9.46 21.79
N ARG A 134 3.02 -9.71 21.91
CA ARG A 134 3.57 -10.74 22.82
C ARG A 134 3.34 -10.39 24.28
N ILE A 135 3.57 -9.14 24.70
CA ILE A 135 3.32 -8.70 26.07
C ILE A 135 1.84 -8.89 26.41
N ARG A 136 0.91 -8.49 25.54
CA ARG A 136 -0.53 -8.71 25.76
C ARG A 136 -0.88 -10.19 25.94
N LYS A 137 -0.36 -11.08 25.07
CA LYS A 137 -0.54 -12.53 25.21
C LYS A 137 0.02 -13.07 26.54
N VAL A 138 1.20 -12.59 26.96
CA VAL A 138 1.82 -12.98 28.24
C VAL A 138 0.98 -12.51 29.43
N LYS A 139 0.50 -11.25 29.42
CA LYS A 139 -0.41 -10.73 30.45
C LYS A 139 -1.69 -11.56 30.53
N THR A 140 -2.34 -11.82 29.40
CA THR A 140 -3.55 -12.63 29.34
C THR A 140 -3.31 -14.02 29.91
N LEU A 141 -2.22 -14.69 29.52
CA LEU A 141 -1.84 -15.99 30.06
C LEU A 141 -1.62 -15.94 31.58
N ALA A 142 -0.89 -14.93 32.07
CA ALA A 142 -0.63 -14.76 33.50
C ALA A 142 -1.94 -14.57 34.30
N HIS A 143 -2.88 -13.76 33.80
CA HIS A 143 -4.20 -13.57 34.40
C HIS A 143 -5.04 -14.84 34.40
N ILE A 144 -5.03 -15.63 33.32
CA ILE A 144 -5.71 -16.92 33.27
C ILE A 144 -5.13 -17.86 34.32
N LEU A 145 -3.80 -18.06 34.35
CA LEU A 145 -3.15 -18.97 35.29
C LEU A 145 -3.34 -18.53 36.75
N GLY A 146 -3.21 -17.23 37.02
CA GLY A 146 -3.47 -16.65 38.33
C GLY A 146 -4.92 -16.82 38.78
N TYR A 147 -5.88 -16.67 37.87
CA TYR A 147 -7.29 -16.94 38.15
C TYR A 147 -7.51 -18.43 38.46
N LEU A 148 -6.99 -19.34 37.63
CA LEU A 148 -7.10 -20.78 37.84
C LEU A 148 -6.52 -21.19 39.20
N LYS A 149 -5.34 -20.69 39.55
CA LYS A 149 -4.72 -20.87 40.87
C LYS A 149 -5.62 -20.37 42.01
N SER A 150 -6.22 -19.18 41.86
CA SER A 150 -7.12 -18.61 42.87
C SER A 150 -8.40 -19.44 43.10
N GLN A 151 -8.82 -20.23 42.11
CA GLN A 151 -10.00 -21.09 42.18
C GLN A 151 -9.73 -22.47 42.79
N MET A 152 -8.47 -22.81 43.09
CA MET A 152 -8.10 -24.11 43.62
C MET A 152 -8.36 -24.22 45.14
N PRO A 153 -8.96 -25.31 45.62
CA PRO A 153 -9.15 -25.54 47.05
C PRO A 153 -7.82 -25.86 47.75
N SER A 154 -7.63 -25.36 48.97
CA SER A 154 -6.38 -25.55 49.73
C SER A 154 -6.15 -27.01 50.18
N LEU A 155 -7.23 -27.74 50.52
CA LEU A 155 -7.17 -29.03 51.21
C LEU A 155 -7.49 -30.22 50.28
N MET A 156 -8.76 -30.43 49.92
CA MET A 156 -9.23 -31.62 49.18
C MET A 156 -10.00 -31.25 47.90
N GLY A 157 -10.10 -32.19 46.94
CA GLY A 157 -10.91 -32.03 45.74
C GLY A 157 -10.24 -31.25 44.60
N LYS A 158 -8.92 -31.08 44.66
CA LYS A 158 -8.11 -30.32 43.68
C LYS A 158 -8.30 -30.85 42.25
N GLU A 159 -8.17 -32.16 42.06
CA GLU A 159 -8.33 -32.80 40.74
C GLU A 159 -9.72 -32.61 40.16
N LYS A 160 -10.77 -32.85 40.95
CA LYS A 160 -12.17 -32.65 40.53
C LYS A 160 -12.45 -31.19 40.17
N LYS A 161 -11.94 -30.23 40.94
CA LYS A 161 -12.09 -28.79 40.65
C LYS A 161 -11.32 -28.39 39.39
N GLN A 162 -10.09 -28.90 39.20
CA GLN A 162 -9.30 -28.65 38.00
C GLN A 162 -10.02 -29.18 36.75
N GLN A 163 -10.52 -30.42 36.78
CA GLN A 163 -11.28 -30.97 35.66
C GLN A 163 -12.53 -30.14 35.35
N LYS A 164 -13.24 -29.68 36.40
CA LYS A 164 -14.38 -28.78 36.23
C LYS A 164 -14.00 -27.47 35.56
N LEU A 165 -12.89 -26.84 35.98
CA LEU A 165 -12.41 -25.58 35.40
C LEU A 165 -11.98 -25.74 33.92
N ILE A 166 -11.35 -26.87 33.58
CA ILE A 166 -10.95 -27.18 32.19
C ILE A 166 -12.19 -27.43 31.32
N ASN A 167 -13.19 -28.14 31.83
CA ASN A 167 -14.43 -28.40 31.09
C ASN A 167 -15.26 -27.12 30.91
N ASP A 168 -15.12 -26.15 31.82
CA ASP A 168 -15.83 -24.87 31.81
C ASP A 168 -14.95 -23.69 31.35
N LEU A 169 -13.88 -23.99 30.60
CA LEU A 169 -12.87 -23.02 30.16
C LEU A 169 -13.45 -21.81 29.40
N PRO A 170 -14.50 -21.94 28.55
CA PRO A 170 -15.13 -20.77 27.93
C PRO A 170 -15.67 -19.75 28.96
N ASN A 171 -16.27 -20.22 30.05
CA ASN A 171 -16.80 -19.35 31.11
C ASN A 171 -15.68 -18.79 31.99
N VAL A 172 -14.62 -19.57 32.22
CA VAL A 172 -13.39 -19.07 32.85
C VAL A 172 -12.83 -17.90 32.05
N PHE A 173 -12.69 -18.04 30.73
CA PHE A 173 -12.20 -16.97 29.87
C PHE A 173 -13.09 -15.73 29.94
N ARG A 174 -14.42 -15.88 29.88
CA ARG A 174 -15.36 -14.75 30.06
C ARG A 174 -15.17 -14.04 31.39
N SER A 175 -14.97 -14.80 32.47
CA SER A 175 -14.73 -14.25 33.80
C SER A 175 -13.42 -13.47 33.87
N VAL A 176 -12.35 -14.02 33.31
CA VAL A 176 -11.02 -13.40 33.26
C VAL A 176 -11.05 -12.14 32.38
N MET A 177 -11.65 -12.22 31.19
CA MET A 177 -11.85 -11.08 30.27
C MET A 177 -12.51 -9.91 30.98
N LYS A 178 -13.65 -10.16 31.63
CA LYS A 178 -14.42 -9.10 32.32
C LYS A 178 -13.68 -8.56 33.54
N LYS A 179 -13.05 -9.44 34.34
CA LYS A 179 -12.39 -9.05 35.59
C LYS A 179 -11.16 -8.18 35.36
N TYR A 180 -10.38 -8.47 34.32
CA TYR A 180 -9.11 -7.81 34.06
C TYR A 180 -9.14 -6.90 32.81
N ASN A 181 -10.31 -6.69 32.22
CA ASN A 181 -10.52 -5.87 31.02
C ASN A 181 -9.58 -6.26 29.85
N LEU A 182 -9.56 -7.55 29.52
CA LEU A 182 -8.67 -8.10 28.49
C LEU A 182 -9.42 -8.28 27.16
N ALA A 183 -8.72 -8.02 26.05
CA ALA A 183 -9.29 -8.18 24.71
C ALA A 183 -9.47 -9.66 24.34
N PRO A 184 -10.59 -10.04 23.71
CA PRO A 184 -10.87 -11.44 23.35
C PRO A 184 -9.84 -12.01 22.37
N GLY A 185 -9.26 -11.18 21.48
CA GLY A 185 -8.27 -11.61 20.50
C GLY A 185 -6.91 -12.02 21.08
N ASP A 186 -6.64 -11.69 22.36
CA ASP A 186 -5.39 -12.08 23.02
C ASP A 186 -5.50 -13.45 23.74
N PHE A 187 -6.71 -14.06 23.77
CA PHE A 187 -6.93 -15.36 24.39
C PHE A 187 -6.50 -16.50 23.46
N PRO A 188 -5.91 -17.59 24.01
CA PRO A 188 -5.54 -18.75 23.21
C PRO A 188 -6.78 -19.54 22.75
N ASP A 189 -6.60 -20.35 21.71
CA ASP A 189 -7.65 -21.30 21.30
C ASP A 189 -7.99 -22.26 22.45
N ILE A 190 -9.29 -22.44 22.69
CA ILE A 190 -9.82 -23.22 23.81
C ILE A 190 -9.42 -24.68 23.68
N THR A 191 -9.45 -25.24 22.47
CA THR A 191 -9.21 -26.66 22.24
C THR A 191 -7.76 -27.00 22.55
N GLY A 192 -6.82 -26.32 21.91
CA GLY A 192 -5.39 -26.51 22.14
C GLY A 192 -4.96 -26.17 23.56
N PHE A 193 -5.50 -25.08 24.13
CA PHE A 193 -5.16 -24.68 25.50
C PHE A 193 -5.70 -25.66 26.54
N SER A 194 -6.91 -26.18 26.36
CA SER A 194 -7.48 -27.20 27.27
C SER A 194 -6.63 -28.47 27.31
N ALA A 195 -6.08 -28.91 26.17
CA ALA A 195 -5.18 -30.06 26.11
C ALA A 195 -3.92 -29.82 26.95
N LYS A 196 -3.31 -28.63 26.81
CA LYS A 196 -2.13 -28.26 27.59
C LYS A 196 -2.41 -28.10 29.08
N LEU A 197 -3.55 -27.56 29.47
CA LEU A 197 -3.93 -27.43 30.88
C LEU A 197 -4.09 -28.79 31.60
N ARG A 198 -4.40 -29.87 30.88
CA ARG A 198 -4.47 -31.22 31.47
C ARG A 198 -3.09 -31.75 31.89
N GLU A 199 -2.03 -31.27 31.27
CA GLU A 199 -0.63 -31.64 31.59
C GLU A 199 -0.10 -30.87 32.83
N VAL A 200 -0.82 -29.85 33.31
CA VAL A 200 -0.34 -28.93 34.36
C VAL A 200 -1.17 -29.09 35.64
N LYS A 201 -0.51 -29.13 36.80
CA LYS A 201 -1.19 -29.15 38.10
C LYS A 201 -1.51 -27.74 38.57
N PHE A 202 -2.80 -27.38 38.64
CA PHE A 202 -3.21 -26.01 38.98
C PHE A 202 -2.82 -25.60 40.42
N ALA A 203 -2.67 -26.58 41.31
CA ALA A 203 -2.21 -26.34 42.67
C ALA A 203 -0.74 -25.89 42.75
N GLU A 204 0.07 -26.20 41.74
CA GLU A 204 1.51 -25.84 41.66
C GLU A 204 1.73 -24.53 40.88
N LEU A 205 0.67 -23.95 40.32
CA LEU A 205 0.75 -22.64 39.66
C LEU A 205 1.10 -21.53 40.66
N HIS A 206 1.85 -20.55 40.16
CA HIS A 206 2.13 -19.33 40.89
C HIS A 206 0.90 -18.41 40.95
N SER A 207 0.76 -17.67 42.04
CA SER A 207 -0.22 -16.58 42.10
C SER A 207 0.20 -15.44 41.16
N LEU A 208 -0.78 -14.68 40.69
CA LEU A 208 -0.52 -13.49 39.89
C LEU A 208 0.32 -12.48 40.69
N SER A 209 1.43 -12.02 40.12
CA SER A 209 2.23 -10.96 40.71
C SER A 209 1.77 -9.60 40.20
N GLU A 210 1.15 -8.81 41.06
CA GLU A 210 0.72 -7.44 40.73
C GLU A 210 1.91 -6.55 40.35
N LYS A 211 3.07 -6.74 41.00
CA LYS A 211 4.31 -6.03 40.67
C LYS A 211 4.77 -6.31 39.23
N GLN A 212 4.77 -7.57 38.81
CA GLN A 212 5.18 -7.93 37.44
C GLN A 212 4.16 -7.43 36.40
N MET A 213 2.87 -7.42 36.73
CA MET A 213 1.85 -6.85 35.84
C MET A 213 2.04 -5.34 35.68
N ALA A 214 2.29 -4.62 36.78
CA ALA A 214 2.56 -3.19 36.74
C ALA A 214 3.81 -2.86 35.90
N GLN A 215 4.86 -3.68 35.96
CA GLN A 215 6.04 -3.53 35.10
C GLN A 215 5.69 -3.72 33.62
N LEU A 216 4.88 -4.72 33.27
CA LEU A 216 4.43 -4.89 31.87
C LEU A 216 3.54 -3.73 31.42
N ASP A 217 2.76 -3.14 32.31
CA ASP A 217 1.96 -1.94 32.04
C ASP A 217 2.83 -0.69 31.85
N GLU A 218 3.89 -0.52 32.63
CA GLU A 218 4.87 0.56 32.42
C GLU A 218 5.52 0.44 31.03
N VAL A 219 5.94 -0.78 30.66
CA VAL A 219 6.53 -1.03 29.34
C VAL A 219 5.57 -0.65 28.21
N LEU A 220 4.29 -1.02 28.31
CA LEU A 220 3.29 -0.73 27.27
C LEU A 220 2.90 0.76 27.20
N ASN A 221 2.78 1.42 28.34
CA ASN A 221 2.18 2.76 28.42
C ASN A 221 3.22 3.90 28.44
N LYS A 222 4.50 3.58 28.68
CA LYS A 222 5.57 4.58 28.81
C LYS A 222 6.78 4.25 27.95
N ASP A 223 7.38 3.07 28.13
CA ASP A 223 8.65 2.74 27.46
C ASP A 223 8.48 2.57 25.95
N ILE A 224 7.43 1.86 25.51
CA ILE A 224 7.14 1.69 24.08
C ILE A 224 6.83 3.02 23.38
N PRO A 225 5.93 3.87 23.90
CA PRO A 225 5.71 5.21 23.35
C PRO A 225 7.01 6.04 23.24
N SER A 226 7.82 6.08 24.30
CA SER A 226 9.12 6.78 24.29
C SER A 226 10.05 6.24 23.20
N LEU A 227 10.15 4.92 23.06
CA LEU A 227 10.96 4.29 22.02
C LEU A 227 10.45 4.63 20.60
N MET A 228 9.13 4.73 20.41
CA MET A 228 8.53 5.10 19.13
C MET A 228 8.82 6.55 18.74
N GLU A 229 8.95 7.47 19.71
CA GLU A 229 9.34 8.86 19.48
C GLU A 229 10.81 9.01 19.07
N GLU A 230 11.68 8.13 19.56
CA GLU A 230 13.10 8.08 19.17
C GLU A 230 13.31 7.54 17.75
N LEU A 231 12.35 6.78 17.21
CA LEU A 231 12.47 6.23 15.85
C LEU A 231 12.32 7.31 14.77
N PRO A 232 13.17 7.32 13.72
CA PRO A 232 13.17 8.36 12.68
C PRO A 232 11.83 8.45 11.94
N SER A 233 11.14 9.59 11.90
CA SER A 233 9.81 9.77 11.28
C SER A 233 9.84 9.74 9.74
N GLU A 234 8.72 9.42 9.08
CA GLU A 234 8.58 9.55 7.61
C GLU A 234 8.67 11.01 7.13
N ARG A 235 8.49 11.96 8.06
CA ARG A 235 8.67 13.40 7.81
C ARG A 235 10.12 13.85 8.00
N ASP A 236 10.99 12.99 8.51
CA ASP A 236 12.39 13.32 8.75
C ASP A 236 13.12 13.37 7.39
N SER A 237 13.97 14.39 7.21
CA SER A 237 14.78 14.49 6.00
C SER A 237 15.69 13.26 5.86
N PRO A 238 16.11 12.87 4.65
CA PRO A 238 17.09 11.79 4.43
C PRO A 238 18.36 11.93 5.28
N GLU A 239 18.78 13.16 5.59
CA GLU A 239 19.92 13.48 6.45
C GLU A 239 19.62 13.23 7.94
N THR A 240 18.41 13.56 8.39
CA THR A 240 17.94 13.31 9.76
C THR A 240 17.77 11.81 10.01
N LEU A 241 17.24 11.08 9.01
CA LEU A 241 17.19 9.62 8.97
C LEU A 241 18.59 9.02 9.13
N ARG A 242 19.57 9.55 8.37
CA ARG A 242 20.98 9.12 8.44
C ARG A 242 21.63 9.42 9.80
N ALA A 243 21.32 10.55 10.42
CA ALA A 243 21.87 10.92 11.72
C ALA A 243 21.30 10.06 12.86
N LYS A 244 19.98 9.84 12.87
CA LYS A 244 19.30 9.00 13.87
C LYS A 244 19.63 7.52 13.74
N MET A 245 19.90 7.04 12.53
CA MET A 245 20.33 5.66 12.28
C MET A 245 21.85 5.45 12.43
N GLY A 246 22.65 6.49 12.21
CA GLY A 246 24.11 6.42 12.22
C GLY A 246 24.75 6.32 13.60
N THR A 247 24.00 6.57 14.69
CA THR A 247 24.50 6.48 16.07
C THR A 247 24.41 5.07 16.66
N ALA A 248 23.67 4.14 16.04
CA ALA A 248 23.51 2.76 16.53
C ALA A 248 24.36 1.71 15.78
N SER A 249 25.17 2.12 14.79
CA SER A 249 26.03 1.19 14.05
C SER A 249 27.40 1.79 13.74
N ALA A 250 28.30 1.71 14.72
CA ALA A 250 29.74 1.76 14.46
C ALA A 250 30.30 0.38 14.05
N GLY A 251 29.46 -0.59 13.68
CA GLY A 251 29.90 -1.99 13.52
C GLY A 251 29.10 -2.92 12.61
N SER A 252 28.02 -2.48 11.95
CA SER A 252 27.35 -3.29 10.92
C SER A 252 27.41 -2.56 9.57
N ALA A 253 27.88 -3.29 8.56
CA ALA A 253 28.10 -2.82 7.20
C ALA A 253 26.97 -1.90 6.73
N SER A 254 27.34 -0.66 6.37
CA SER A 254 26.47 0.22 5.61
C SER A 254 26.02 -0.54 4.36
N VAL A 255 24.74 -0.87 4.28
CA VAL A 255 24.16 -1.38 3.03
C VAL A 255 24.36 -0.27 1.99
N PRO A 256 25.20 -0.46 0.96
CA PRO A 256 25.42 0.57 -0.03
C PRO A 256 24.10 0.76 -0.77
N LEU A 257 23.51 1.96 -0.70
CA LEU A 257 22.45 2.35 -1.63
C LEU A 257 23.04 2.27 -3.04
N PRO A 258 22.49 1.46 -3.97
CA PRO A 258 22.95 1.48 -5.36
C PRO A 258 22.85 2.90 -5.91
N LYS A 259 23.99 3.40 -6.40
CA LYS A 259 24.02 4.64 -7.18
C LYS A 259 23.29 4.35 -8.49
N SER A 260 22.28 5.15 -8.84
CA SER A 260 21.70 5.12 -10.18
C SER A 260 22.85 5.29 -11.17
N ALA A 261 23.21 4.20 -11.85
CA ALA A 261 24.13 4.27 -12.96
C ALA A 261 23.48 5.20 -14.00
N ALA A 262 24.28 5.94 -14.76
CA ALA A 262 23.80 6.79 -15.86
C ALA A 262 23.24 5.93 -17.03
N LYS A 263 22.31 5.01 -16.73
CA LYS A 263 21.59 4.14 -17.67
C LYS A 263 20.66 4.95 -18.56
N PHE A 264 20.17 6.07 -18.01
CA PHE A 264 19.16 6.91 -18.62
C PHE A 264 19.86 8.17 -19.14
N GLY A 265 20.11 8.21 -20.44
CA GLY A 265 20.82 9.31 -21.06
C GLY A 265 20.01 10.61 -21.06
N LYS A 266 20.43 11.58 -20.23
CA LYS A 266 20.03 13.01 -20.16
C LYS A 266 18.76 13.40 -19.37
N LYS A 267 18.77 14.71 -19.00
CA LYS A 267 18.04 15.48 -17.96
C LYS A 267 16.51 15.33 -17.93
N PRO A 268 15.88 15.55 -16.76
CA PRO A 268 14.44 15.44 -16.56
C PRO A 268 13.73 16.62 -17.24
N GLU A 269 12.91 16.32 -18.24
CA GLU A 269 11.81 17.17 -18.68
C GLU A 269 10.48 16.48 -18.29
N ALA A 270 9.40 17.27 -18.23
CA ALA A 270 8.26 17.11 -17.35
C ALA A 270 7.42 15.82 -17.51
N HIS A 271 7.14 15.22 -16.35
CA HIS A 271 5.90 14.52 -15.95
C HIS A 271 5.15 13.69 -17.02
N GLU A 272 5.57 12.44 -17.24
CA GLU A 272 4.60 11.35 -17.47
C GLU A 272 4.28 10.66 -16.13
N SER A 273 3.00 10.67 -15.74
CA SER A 273 2.51 10.07 -14.50
C SER A 273 2.78 8.56 -14.47
N ASN A 274 3.39 8.06 -13.39
CA ASN A 274 3.64 6.62 -13.17
C ASN A 274 2.31 5.82 -13.24
N PRO A 275 2.07 5.00 -14.29
CA PRO A 275 0.82 4.24 -14.45
C PRO A 275 0.65 3.08 -13.45
N PHE A 276 1.64 2.82 -12.60
CA PHE A 276 1.65 1.71 -11.64
C PHE A 276 1.80 2.14 -10.17
N GLY A 277 1.90 3.45 -9.91
CA GLY A 277 2.03 4.00 -8.55
C GLY A 277 0.69 4.31 -7.88
N TYR A 278 0.61 4.11 -6.57
CA TYR A 278 -0.40 4.74 -5.71
C TYR A 278 0.29 5.77 -4.82
N SER A 279 0.14 7.05 -5.16
CA SER A 279 0.46 8.20 -4.32
C SER A 279 -0.81 9.01 -4.15
N GLN A 280 -1.23 9.17 -2.91
CA GLN A 280 -2.43 9.94 -2.53
C GLN A 280 -2.28 11.45 -2.85
N GLU A 281 -1.06 11.89 -3.18
CA GLU A 281 -0.73 13.24 -3.64
C GLU A 281 -0.91 13.44 -5.16
N ASP A 282 -0.90 12.38 -5.98
CA ASP A 282 -0.99 12.51 -7.46
C ASP A 282 -2.42 12.56 -7.99
N THR A 283 -3.42 12.14 -7.20
CA THR A 283 -4.84 12.25 -7.63
C THR A 283 -5.28 13.69 -7.82
N ASP A 284 -4.69 14.64 -7.09
CA ASP A 284 -5.06 16.05 -7.19
C ASP A 284 -4.47 16.74 -8.42
N HIS A 285 -3.39 16.20 -9.01
CA HIS A 285 -2.70 16.83 -10.15
C HIS A 285 -2.86 16.08 -11.48
N TYR A 286 -3.31 14.81 -11.47
CA TYR A 286 -3.54 14.03 -12.68
C TYR A 286 -4.72 14.57 -13.50
N TRP A 287 -4.50 15.04 -14.73
CA TRP A 287 -5.56 15.42 -15.67
C TRP A 287 -5.55 14.52 -16.90
N ALA A 288 -6.63 13.75 -17.13
CA ALA A 288 -6.67 12.77 -18.23
C ALA A 288 -6.63 13.41 -19.63
N LEU A 289 -6.78 14.73 -19.73
CA LEU A 289 -6.71 15.48 -20.99
C LEU A 289 -5.39 16.23 -21.18
N GLN A 290 -4.36 15.99 -20.36
CA GLN A 290 -3.08 16.71 -20.46
C GLN A 290 -2.50 16.66 -21.88
N ASP A 291 -2.39 15.47 -22.49
CA ASP A 291 -1.90 15.34 -23.87
C ASP A 291 -2.77 16.07 -24.90
N SER A 292 -4.08 16.16 -24.66
CA SER A 292 -4.99 16.90 -25.53
C SER A 292 -4.80 18.41 -25.37
N ALA A 293 -4.52 18.86 -24.16
CA ALA A 293 -4.19 20.26 -23.88
C ALA A 293 -2.95 20.68 -24.64
N ASP A 294 -1.86 19.91 -24.51
CA ASP A 294 -0.58 20.23 -25.17
C ASP A 294 -0.72 20.35 -26.69
N ARG A 295 -1.53 19.49 -27.31
CA ARG A 295 -1.83 19.55 -28.76
C ARG A 295 -2.70 20.75 -29.16
N LEU A 296 -3.56 21.23 -28.27
CA LEU A 296 -4.57 22.25 -28.56
C LEU A 296 -4.10 23.67 -28.25
N VAL A 297 -2.95 23.86 -27.58
CA VAL A 297 -2.37 25.18 -27.27
C VAL A 297 -2.32 26.07 -28.51
N GLY A 298 -1.67 25.62 -29.59
CA GLY A 298 -1.50 26.44 -30.80
C GLY A 298 -2.83 26.77 -31.50
N SER A 299 -3.80 25.86 -31.44
CA SER A 299 -5.15 26.11 -31.96
C SER A 299 -5.87 27.18 -31.14
N PHE A 300 -5.82 27.08 -29.81
CA PHE A 300 -6.42 28.04 -28.90
C PHE A 300 -5.82 29.44 -29.09
N GLU A 301 -4.50 29.57 -29.14
CA GLU A 301 -3.81 30.84 -29.36
C GLU A 301 -4.19 31.47 -30.70
N SER A 302 -4.31 30.66 -31.77
CA SER A 302 -4.68 31.15 -33.10
C SER A 302 -6.09 31.75 -33.18
N LEU A 303 -6.97 31.39 -32.24
CA LEU A 303 -8.32 31.93 -32.13
C LEU A 303 -8.36 33.33 -31.50
N GLY A 304 -7.22 33.81 -30.97
CA GLY A 304 -7.07 35.14 -30.39
C GLY A 304 -7.91 35.32 -29.12
N PRO A 305 -7.60 34.61 -28.02
CA PRO A 305 -8.27 34.80 -26.75
C PRO A 305 -7.99 36.20 -26.19
N GLU A 306 -9.01 36.84 -25.65
CA GLU A 306 -8.93 38.18 -25.04
C GLU A 306 -8.89 38.00 -23.52
N GLY A 307 -7.80 38.43 -22.88
CA GLY A 307 -7.62 38.23 -21.44
C GLY A 307 -7.50 36.76 -21.01
N GLY A 308 -7.18 35.84 -21.93
CA GLY A 308 -7.11 34.41 -21.67
C GLY A 308 -8.39 33.62 -21.99
N PHE A 309 -9.44 34.30 -22.49
CA PHE A 309 -10.75 33.69 -22.75
C PHE A 309 -11.19 33.85 -24.21
N LEU A 310 -11.88 32.85 -24.73
CA LEU A 310 -12.63 32.95 -25.98
C LEU A 310 -14.02 33.53 -25.70
N SER A 311 -14.42 34.54 -26.48
CA SER A 311 -15.77 35.08 -26.43
C SER A 311 -16.80 34.02 -26.82
N THR A 312 -18.03 34.17 -26.31
CA THR A 312 -19.15 33.26 -26.62
C THR A 312 -19.30 33.02 -28.13
N GLN A 313 -19.15 34.08 -28.93
CA GLN A 313 -19.23 34.00 -30.38
C GLN A 313 -18.08 33.18 -30.98
N LYS A 314 -16.83 33.43 -30.56
CA LYS A 314 -15.64 32.70 -31.04
C LYS A 314 -15.72 31.21 -30.66
N ALA A 315 -16.06 30.89 -29.41
CA ALA A 315 -16.21 29.52 -28.94
C ALA A 315 -17.32 28.77 -29.72
N ARG A 316 -18.47 29.42 -29.93
CA ARG A 316 -19.57 28.84 -30.73
C ARG A 316 -19.15 28.57 -32.17
N ASP A 317 -18.45 29.50 -32.80
CA ASP A 317 -18.01 29.35 -34.19
C ASP A 317 -17.03 28.19 -34.38
N VAL A 318 -16.20 27.89 -33.37
CA VAL A 318 -15.32 26.72 -33.38
C VAL A 318 -16.10 25.43 -33.20
N LEU A 319 -17.04 25.39 -32.26
CA LEU A 319 -17.85 24.20 -32.02
C LEU A 319 -18.72 23.84 -33.23
N VAL A 320 -19.32 24.82 -33.90
CA VAL A 320 -20.13 24.59 -35.11
C VAL A 320 -19.30 23.97 -36.25
N LYS A 321 -18.00 24.28 -36.34
CA LYS A 321 -17.11 23.70 -37.36
C LYS A 321 -16.83 22.20 -37.16
N THR A 322 -17.14 21.65 -35.98
CA THR A 322 -16.98 20.19 -35.71
C THR A 322 -18.02 19.33 -36.43
N GLY A 323 -19.10 19.92 -36.94
CA GLY A 323 -20.14 19.23 -37.70
C GLY A 323 -21.22 18.53 -36.85
N LEU A 324 -21.21 18.73 -35.53
CA LEU A 324 -22.21 18.16 -34.61
C LEU A 324 -23.57 18.88 -34.68
N GLY A 325 -24.63 18.16 -34.30
CA GLY A 325 -25.99 18.69 -34.26
C GLY A 325 -26.17 19.76 -33.18
N ARG A 326 -27.16 20.65 -33.36
CA ARG A 326 -27.41 21.78 -32.43
C ARG A 326 -27.61 21.33 -30.98
N ASP A 327 -28.28 20.21 -30.77
CA ASP A 327 -28.59 19.71 -29.43
C ASP A 327 -27.36 19.10 -28.75
N GLU A 328 -26.50 18.43 -29.52
CA GLU A 328 -25.20 17.89 -29.06
C GLU A 328 -24.24 19.02 -28.68
N LEU A 329 -24.14 20.06 -29.53
CA LEU A 329 -23.32 21.23 -29.25
C LEU A 329 -23.77 21.96 -27.98
N ARG A 330 -25.08 22.04 -27.74
CA ARG A 330 -25.63 22.62 -26.51
C ARG A 330 -25.25 21.79 -25.28
N GLN A 331 -25.29 20.47 -25.38
CA GLN A 331 -24.91 19.59 -24.27
C GLN A 331 -23.40 19.70 -23.97
N ILE A 332 -22.56 19.71 -25.01
CA ILE A 332 -21.11 19.87 -24.86
C ILE A 332 -20.77 21.24 -24.27
N TRP A 333 -21.45 22.31 -24.70
CA TRP A 333 -21.28 23.64 -24.11
C TRP A 333 -21.53 23.62 -22.60
N ASN A 334 -22.69 23.10 -22.18
CA ASN A 334 -23.07 23.06 -20.76
C ASN A 334 -22.12 22.22 -19.89
N LEU A 335 -21.47 21.21 -20.48
CA LEU A 335 -20.49 20.40 -19.77
C LEU A 335 -19.13 21.09 -19.68
N SER A 336 -18.75 21.83 -20.73
CA SER A 336 -17.42 22.42 -20.86
C SER A 336 -17.30 23.77 -20.17
N ASP A 337 -18.37 24.55 -20.09
CA ASP A 337 -18.48 25.83 -19.37
C ASP A 337 -18.65 25.54 -17.86
N MET A 338 -17.53 25.29 -17.18
CA MET A 338 -17.52 24.69 -15.83
C MET A 338 -17.81 25.72 -14.73
N ASP A 339 -17.37 26.97 -14.92
CA ASP A 339 -17.66 28.09 -14.01
C ASP A 339 -18.92 28.90 -14.41
N ARG A 340 -19.50 28.60 -15.58
CA ARG A 340 -20.76 29.18 -16.08
C ARG A 340 -20.67 30.68 -16.34
N ASP A 341 -19.51 31.16 -16.74
CA ASP A 341 -19.31 32.57 -17.07
C ASP A 341 -19.71 32.89 -18.53
N GLY A 342 -19.94 31.87 -19.36
CA GLY A 342 -20.33 32.00 -20.76
C GLY A 342 -19.18 32.25 -21.75
N TYR A 343 -17.94 32.16 -21.26
CA TYR A 343 -16.69 32.23 -21.99
C TYR A 343 -15.96 30.88 -21.88
N PHE A 344 -15.01 30.62 -22.78
CA PHE A 344 -14.15 29.45 -22.64
C PHE A 344 -12.73 29.90 -22.33
N ASP A 345 -12.22 29.52 -21.17
CA ASP A 345 -10.78 29.51 -20.94
C ASP A 345 -10.10 28.35 -21.71
N PHE A 346 -8.78 28.28 -21.62
CA PHE A 346 -8.02 27.24 -22.31
C PHE A 346 -8.44 25.81 -21.89
N HIS A 347 -8.68 25.57 -20.61
CA HIS A 347 -9.03 24.23 -20.14
C HIS A 347 -10.43 23.83 -20.58
N GLU A 348 -11.38 24.77 -20.58
CA GLU A 348 -12.75 24.56 -21.05
C GLU A 348 -12.79 24.31 -22.55
N TYR A 349 -11.97 25.03 -23.31
CA TYR A 349 -11.75 24.77 -24.71
C TYR A 349 -11.23 23.34 -24.97
N VAL A 350 -10.26 22.87 -24.17
CA VAL A 350 -9.72 21.51 -24.29
C VAL A 350 -10.79 20.45 -23.99
N VAL A 351 -11.59 20.65 -22.94
CA VAL A 351 -12.71 19.74 -22.60
C VAL A 351 -13.74 19.72 -23.74
N ALA A 352 -14.10 20.88 -24.27
CA ALA A 352 -15.08 20.99 -25.35
C ALA A 352 -14.62 20.28 -26.63
N MET A 353 -13.37 20.50 -27.03
CA MET A 353 -12.80 19.87 -28.23
C MET A 353 -12.64 18.36 -28.05
N PHE A 354 -12.26 17.90 -26.86
CA PHE A 354 -12.18 16.47 -26.56
C PHE A 354 -13.55 15.78 -26.66
N LEU A 355 -14.60 16.41 -26.11
CA LEU A 355 -15.96 15.88 -26.21
C LEU A 355 -16.43 15.85 -27.66
N CYS A 356 -16.19 16.90 -28.44
CA CYS A 356 -16.51 16.93 -29.86
C CYS A 356 -15.79 15.80 -30.62
N ASP A 357 -14.50 15.61 -30.38
CA ASP A 357 -13.70 14.56 -31.00
C ASP A 357 -14.20 13.15 -30.65
N ALA A 358 -14.57 12.93 -29.38
CA ALA A 358 -15.12 11.67 -28.91
C ALA A 358 -16.44 11.30 -29.61
N VAL A 359 -17.28 12.29 -29.92
CA VAL A 359 -18.54 12.07 -30.65
C VAL A 359 -18.25 11.86 -32.14
N VAL A 360 -17.50 12.77 -32.77
CA VAL A 360 -17.26 12.78 -34.22
C VAL A 360 -16.40 11.60 -34.69
N GLN A 361 -15.28 11.33 -34.02
CA GLN A 361 -14.33 10.30 -34.47
C GLN A 361 -14.61 8.92 -33.89
N LYS A 362 -15.12 8.85 -32.66
CA LYS A 362 -15.25 7.60 -31.90
C LYS A 362 -16.69 7.14 -31.71
N GLY A 363 -17.67 7.92 -32.17
CA GLY A 363 -19.10 7.59 -32.06
C GLY A 363 -19.57 7.41 -30.62
N ARG A 364 -18.90 8.06 -29.65
CA ARG A 364 -19.22 7.91 -28.22
C ARG A 364 -20.40 8.81 -27.85
N PRO A 365 -21.31 8.37 -26.98
CA PRO A 365 -22.37 9.23 -26.46
C PRO A 365 -21.79 10.33 -25.56
N ILE A 366 -22.41 11.51 -25.59
CA ILE A 366 -22.07 12.62 -24.70
C ILE A 366 -22.53 12.24 -23.28
N PRO A 367 -21.64 12.30 -22.26
CA PRO A 367 -22.02 11.93 -20.91
C PRO A 367 -23.03 12.92 -20.31
N SER A 368 -23.80 12.49 -19.30
CA SER A 368 -24.71 13.36 -18.57
C SER A 368 -23.98 14.30 -17.61
N GLU A 369 -22.81 13.91 -17.13
CA GLU A 369 -21.94 14.67 -16.22
C GLU A 369 -20.46 14.42 -16.59
N LEU A 370 -19.59 15.40 -16.34
CA LEU A 370 -18.16 15.22 -16.58
C LEU A 370 -17.53 14.31 -15.50
N PRO A 371 -16.83 13.23 -15.88
CA PRO A 371 -16.02 12.47 -14.93
C PRO A 371 -14.92 13.33 -14.31
N THR A 372 -14.62 13.14 -13.02
CA THR A 372 -13.60 13.91 -12.28
C THR A 372 -12.21 13.90 -12.95
N SER A 373 -11.87 12.81 -13.65
CA SER A 373 -10.59 12.68 -14.38
C SER A 373 -10.48 13.61 -15.59
N VAL A 374 -11.61 14.05 -16.16
CA VAL A 374 -11.70 14.97 -17.31
C VAL A 374 -11.75 16.42 -16.85
N VAL A 375 -12.18 16.67 -15.61
CA VAL A 375 -12.18 18.01 -15.01
C VAL A 375 -10.74 18.45 -14.70
N PRO A 376 -10.32 19.63 -15.16
CA PRO A 376 -9.00 20.17 -14.86
C PRO A 376 -8.80 20.31 -13.35
N PRO A 377 -7.62 19.94 -12.81
CA PRO A 377 -7.28 20.08 -11.39
C PRO A 377 -7.68 21.43 -10.78
N ALA A 378 -7.34 22.53 -11.47
CA ALA A 378 -7.64 23.89 -11.04
C ALA A 378 -9.14 24.19 -10.88
N LYS A 379 -10.03 23.44 -11.56
CA LYS A 379 -11.48 23.65 -11.58
C LYS A 379 -12.28 22.60 -10.80
N ARG A 380 -11.64 21.61 -10.16
CA ARG A 380 -12.33 20.55 -9.39
C ARG A 380 -13.12 21.06 -8.19
N HIS A 381 -12.62 22.11 -7.54
CA HIS A 381 -13.29 22.76 -6.42
C HIS A 381 -14.68 23.33 -6.77
N LEU A 382 -14.99 23.52 -8.07
CA LEU A 382 -16.31 23.94 -8.55
C LEU A 382 -17.36 22.82 -8.44
N PHE A 383 -16.91 21.56 -8.35
CA PHE A 383 -17.75 20.37 -8.31
C PHE A 383 -17.90 19.76 -6.90
N ASP A 384 -17.01 20.10 -5.95
CA ASP A 384 -17.02 19.58 -4.57
C ASP A 384 -18.10 20.20 -3.65
N LYS A 385 -18.89 21.18 -4.13
CA LYS A 385 -19.96 21.84 -3.33
C LYS A 385 -21.34 21.19 -3.45
N LYS A 386 -21.42 19.88 -3.68
CA LYS A 386 -22.66 19.11 -3.50
C LYS A 386 -22.45 18.03 -2.44
N GLY A 387 -22.42 18.47 -1.18
CA GLY A 387 -22.55 17.65 0.02
C GLY A 387 -23.38 18.40 1.03
#